data_AF-A0A2H3KLC2-F1
#
_entry.id   AF-A0A2H3KLC2-F1
#
_cell.length_a   1.000
_cell.length_b   1.000
_cell.length_c   1.000
_cell.angle_alpha   90.00
_cell.angle_beta   90.00
_cell.angle_gamma   90.00
#
_symmetry.space_group_name_H-M   'P 1'
#
loop_
_entity.id
_entity.type
_entity.pdbx_description
1 polymer ?
#
loop_
_entity_poly.entity_id
_entity_poly.type
_entity_poly.pdbx_seq_one_letter_code
_entity_poly.pdbx_strand_id
1 'polypeptide(L)' 'MELVLKNVKKKDLAIFKSLAKSLGFEIEKKEKPYNPEFVKEILEAERSIKEGRGVRIKTEDLWK' A
#
# COMPACT_ATOMS: atom_id res chain seq x y z
N MET A 1 14.84 -19.85 -0.96
CA MET A 1 13.48 -20.34 -1.28
C MET A 1 12.51 -19.34 -0.67
N GLU A 2 11.64 -18.71 -1.46
CA GLU A 2 10.68 -17.70 -0.97
C GLU A 2 9.29 -18.32 -0.77
N LEU A 3 8.65 -18.06 0.37
CA LEU A 3 7.33 -18.60 0.72
C LEU A 3 6.33 -17.46 0.91
N VAL A 4 5.22 -17.50 0.16
CA VAL A 4 4.17 -16.48 0.19
C VAL A 4 2.86 -17.09 0.69
N LEU A 5 2.35 -16.58 1.82
CA LEU A 5 1.06 -16.98 2.37
C LEU A 5 -0.05 -16.03 1.89
N LYS A 6 -1.05 -16.57 1.17
CA LYS A 6 -2.25 -15.82 0.76
C LYS A 6 -3.42 -16.14 1.69
N ASN A 7 -4.32 -15.16 1.89
CA ASN A 7 -5.56 -15.30 2.67
C ASN A 7 -5.39 -15.61 4.17
N VAL A 8 -4.32 -15.11 4.79
CA VAL A 8 -4.06 -15.27 6.22
C VAL A 8 -5.05 -14.45 7.04
N LYS A 9 -5.85 -15.11 7.89
CA LYS A 9 -6.75 -14.41 8.82
C LYS A 9 -5.96 -13.87 10.01
N LYS A 10 -6.46 -12.81 10.66
CA LYS A 10 -5.82 -12.21 11.84
C LYS A 10 -5.56 -13.22 12.98
N LYS A 11 -6.44 -14.22 13.13
CA LYS A 11 -6.32 -15.28 14.16
C LYS A 11 -5.12 -16.20 13.91
N ASP A 12 -4.83 -16.46 12.64
CA ASP A 12 -3.79 -17.43 12.25
C ASP A 12 -2.38 -16.81 12.32
N LEU A 13 -2.26 -15.47 12.30
CA LEU A 13 -0.98 -14.76 12.43
C LEU A 13 -0.21 -15.10 13.71
N ALA A 14 -0.90 -15.35 14.82
CA ALA A 14 -0.25 -15.71 16.08
C ALA A 14 0.44 -17.08 15.98
N ILE A 15 -0.21 -18.03 15.31
CA ILE A 15 0.31 -19.38 15.06
C ILE A 15 1.52 -19.30 14.14
N PHE A 16 1.41 -18.53 13.04
CA PHE A 16 2.54 -18.35 12.12
C PHE A 16 3.74 -17.69 12.79
N LYS A 17 3.54 -16.68 13.65
CA LYS A 17 4.65 -16.09 14.43
C LYS A 17 5.33 -17.10 15.35
N SER A 18 4.56 -17.99 15.98
CA SER A 18 5.10 -19.06 16.83
C SER A 18 5.90 -20.09 16.03
N LEU A 19 5.39 -20.50 14.87
CA LEU A 19 6.10 -21.39 13.94
C LEU A 19 7.40 -20.76 13.42
N ALA A 20 7.33 -19.49 13.02
CA ALA A 20 8.48 -18.73 12.54
C ALA A 20 9.58 -18.66 13.60
N LYS A 21 9.23 -18.37 14.86
CA LYS A 21 10.17 -18.38 15.99
C LYS A 21 10.78 -19.76 16.23
N SER A 22 10.00 -20.83 16.11
CA SER A 22 10.48 -22.20 16.32
C SER A 22 11.40 -22.69 15.20
N LEU A 23 11.20 -22.20 13.97
CA LEU A 23 11.93 -22.62 12.77
C LEU A 23 13.06 -21.64 12.39
N GLY A 24 13.19 -20.53 13.11
CA GLY A 24 14.29 -19.57 12.95
C GLY A 24 14.16 -18.63 11.75
N PHE A 25 12.93 -18.36 11.28
CA PHE A 25 12.69 -17.35 10.22
C PHE A 25 11.76 -16.25 10.72
N GLU A 26 11.76 -15.11 10.03
CA GLU A 26 10.91 -13.97 10.36
C GLU A 26 9.80 -13.77 9.31
N ILE A 27 8.63 -13.35 9.77
CA ILE A 27 7.48 -13.06 8.88
C ILE A 27 7.46 -11.56 8.64
N GLU A 28 7.94 -11.15 7.48
CA GLU A 28 7.83 -9.78 7.01
C GLU A 28 6.49 -9.57 6.29
N LYS A 29 5.76 -8.53 6.69
CA LYS A 29 4.71 -7.98 5.84
C LYS A 29 5.40 -7.12 4.79
N LYS A 30 5.55 -7.64 3.57
CA LYS A 30 5.78 -6.79 2.41
C LYS A 30 4.52 -5.94 2.19
N GLU A 31 4.51 -4.74 2.76
CA GLU A 31 3.63 -3.68 2.28
C GLU A 31 3.99 -3.47 0.81
N LYS A 32 2.99 -3.59 -0.07
CA LYS A 32 3.21 -3.34 -1.48
C LYS A 32 3.45 -1.83 -1.62
N PRO A 33 4.65 -1.38 -2.01
CA PRO A 33 4.82 0.03 -2.31
C PRO A 33 3.85 0.41 -3.43
N TYR A 34 3.38 1.65 -3.42
CA TYR A 34 2.60 2.19 -4.53
C TYR A 34 3.41 2.06 -5.83
N ASN A 35 2.71 1.90 -6.95
CA ASN A 35 3.36 1.87 -8.26
C ASN A 35 4.21 3.15 -8.43
N PRO A 36 5.51 3.06 -8.75
CA PRO A 36 6.36 4.24 -8.93
C PRO A 36 5.83 5.23 -9.97
N GLU A 37 5.16 4.77 -11.03
CA GLU A 37 4.51 5.65 -12.02
C GLU A 37 3.38 6.46 -11.37
N PHE A 38 2.54 5.79 -10.58
CA PHE A 38 1.47 6.44 -9.81
C PHE A 38 2.03 7.49 -8.85
N VAL A 39 3.11 7.17 -8.12
CA VAL A 39 3.77 8.13 -7.22
C VAL A 39 4.29 9.35 -8.00
N LYS A 40 4.86 9.14 -9.18
CA LYS A 40 5.36 10.22 -10.04
C LYS A 40 4.22 11.15 -10.48
N GLU A 41 3.09 10.60 -10.92
CA GLU A 41 1.92 11.39 -11.32
C GLU A 41 1.38 12.25 -10.17
N ILE A 42 1.28 11.69 -8.97
CA ILE A 42 0.82 12.42 -7.78
C ILE A 42 1.76 13.58 -7.42
N LEU A 43 3.08 13.36 -7.47
CA LEU A 43 4.06 14.42 -7.19
C LEU A 43 4.02 15.54 -8.23
N GLU A 44 3.77 15.20 -9.50
CA GLU A 44 3.62 16.18 -10.58
C GLU A 44 2.31 16.98 -10.45
N ALA A 45 1.21 16.31 -10.07
CA ALA A 45 -0.05 16.96 -9.77
C ALA A 45 0.09 17.93 -8.59
N GLU A 46 0.80 17.56 -7.52
CA GLU A 46 1.05 18.44 -6.39
C GLU A 46 1.82 19.71 -6.79
N ARG A 47 2.84 19.58 -7.64
CA ARG A 47 3.57 20.74 -8.19
C ARG A 47 2.66 21.62 -9.02
N SER A 48 1.85 21.04 -9.89
CA SER A 48 0.91 21.77 -10.73
C SER A 48 -0.11 22.56 -9.90
N ILE A 49 -0.58 22.00 -8.78
CA ILE A 49 -1.45 22.70 -7.83
C ILE A 49 -0.71 23.88 -7.18
N LYS A 50 0.54 23.68 -6.74
CA LYS A 50 1.37 24.75 -6.15
C LYS A 50 1.63 25.90 -7.13
N GLU A 51 1.74 25.59 -8.42
CA GLU A 51 1.89 26.57 -9.51
C GLU A 51 0.56 27.20 -9.95
N GLY A 52 -0.55 26.90 -9.27
CA GLY A 52 -1.86 27.51 -9.53
C GLY A 52 -2.61 26.90 -10.73
N ARG A 53 -2.15 25.76 -11.26
CA ARG A 53 -2.78 25.04 -12.38
C ARG A 53 -3.85 24.03 -11.94
N GLY A 54 -4.18 23.98 -10.65
CA GLY A 54 -5.21 23.10 -10.09
C GLY A 54 -6.60 23.72 -10.17
N VAL A 55 -7.62 22.89 -10.44
CA VAL A 55 -9.04 23.29 -10.39
C VAL A 55 -9.68 22.65 -9.16
N ARG A 56 -10.36 23.46 -8.35
CA ARG A 56 -11.12 22.97 -7.20
C ARG A 56 -12.51 22.57 -7.68
N ILE A 57 -12.77 21.27 -7.75
CA ILE A 57 -14.09 20.71 -8.07
C ILE A 57 -14.84 20.39 -6.78
N LYS A 58 -16.16 20.54 -6.78
CA LYS A 58 -17.01 20.08 -5.68
C LYS A 58 -17.26 18.59 -5.83
N THR A 59 -17.44 17.90 -4.70
CA THR A 59 -17.74 16.46 -4.72
C THR A 59 -19.03 16.15 -5.47
N GLU A 60 -19.99 17.07 -5.48
CA GLU A 60 -21.27 16.95 -6.21
C GLU A 60 -21.06 16.85 -7.74
N ASP A 61 -20.01 17.47 -8.28
CA ASP A 61 -19.71 17.47 -9.72
C ASP A 61 -18.96 16.20 -10.17
N LEU A 62 -18.45 15.39 -9.24
CA LEU A 62 -17.72 14.15 -9.54
C LEU A 62 -18.62 12.98 -9.95
N TRP A 63 -19.92 13.05 -9.68
CA TRP A 63 -20.87 11.93 -9.79
C TRP A 63 -22.04 12.21 -10.76
N LYS A 64 -21.82 13.01 -11.80
CA LYS A 64 -22.83 13.24 -12.85
C LYS A 64 -23.04 12.03 -13.75
#